data_AF-A0A0N4YIN9-F1
#
_entry.id   AF-A0A0N4YIN9-F1
#
_cell.length_a   1.000
_cell.length_b   1.000
_cell.length_c   1.000
_cell.angle_alpha   90.00
_cell.angle_beta   90.00
_cell.angle_gamma   90.00
#
_symmetry.space_group_name_H-M   'P 1'
#
loop_
_entity.id
_entity.type
_entity.pdbx_description
1 polymer ?
#
loop_
_entity_poly.entity_id
_entity_poly.type
_entity_poly.pdbx_seq_one_letter_code
_entity_poly.pdbx_strand_id
1 'polypeptide(L)'
;MSSSRRSLCRRRYDELSDQFFAEIDDICKRCRYRKIAESRDPTPNDLSLSAALSTVTKDHLEYFFCVIRNLVGQPCDDIAEGGDPQPNDLSDVESLPPSDVDHPSSSNSDVVVNAEGKYVYHVKWLGYDTTSDPENFVDEENMNCPELIKEFEREERRKKKERARKLEEQAMLARKKKEEAERRAKAIHSCVLDTVSPSHILTFQFESPDQSSTDNERTSCRVLNLCSSTSCSEDEDDGDPWGGFKYVTRESDAFEKGYKAIKVSVVTEHPVTGAVVGVVVFKEPSNDREFAQYISLRKIQKHAPQELRQYFVRVSSLDEKNIALALLLQTPNKVF
;
A
#
# COMPACT_ATOMS: atom_id res chain seq x y z
N MET A 1 4.24 -17.82 -42.79
CA MET A 1 5.60 -17.86 -42.23
C MET A 1 5.68 -17.10 -40.89
N SER A 2 4.81 -17.42 -39.91
CA SER A 2 4.63 -16.57 -38.71
C SER A 2 4.95 -17.25 -37.37
N SER A 3 5.39 -18.52 -37.39
CA SER A 3 5.67 -19.28 -36.15
C SER A 3 7.10 -19.12 -35.59
N SER A 4 8.00 -18.41 -36.28
CA SER A 4 9.43 -18.35 -35.90
C SER A 4 9.77 -17.22 -34.91
N ARG A 5 8.86 -16.27 -34.64
CA ARG A 5 9.16 -15.10 -33.79
C ARG A 5 8.92 -15.30 -32.29
N ARG A 6 8.21 -16.36 -31.88
CA ARG A 6 7.89 -16.62 -30.46
C ARG A 6 9.05 -17.26 -29.67
N SER A 7 9.97 -17.98 -30.31
CA SER A 7 11.08 -18.67 -29.63
C SER A 7 12.27 -17.76 -29.30
N LEU A 8 12.41 -16.61 -29.97
CA LEU A 8 13.49 -15.66 -29.73
C LEU A 8 13.32 -14.83 -28.46
N CYS A 9 12.07 -14.54 -28.06
CA CYS A 9 11.81 -13.75 -26.85
C CYS A 9 12.04 -14.55 -25.56
N ARG A 10 11.76 -15.87 -25.59
CA ARG A 10 11.94 -16.75 -24.42
C ARG A 10 13.43 -17.00 -24.15
N ARG A 11 14.20 -17.38 -25.17
CA ARG A 11 15.67 -17.52 -25.03
C ARG A 11 16.34 -16.25 -24.49
N ARG A 12 15.89 -15.08 -24.93
CA ARG A 12 16.44 -13.79 -24.49
C ARG A 12 16.07 -13.45 -23.04
N TYR A 13 14.89 -13.87 -22.59
CA TYR A 13 14.46 -13.73 -21.19
C TYR A 13 15.27 -14.67 -20.29
N ASP A 14 15.44 -15.92 -20.73
CA ASP A 14 16.24 -16.92 -20.01
C ASP A 14 17.69 -16.45 -19.86
N GLU A 15 18.31 -15.92 -20.93
CA GLU A 15 19.66 -15.33 -20.89
C GLU A 15 19.81 -14.16 -19.88
N LEU A 16 18.83 -13.26 -19.80
CA LEU A 16 18.87 -12.10 -18.90
C LEU A 16 18.55 -12.48 -17.45
N SER A 17 17.65 -13.44 -17.27
CA SER A 17 17.33 -14.05 -15.98
C SER A 17 18.57 -14.76 -15.43
N ASP A 18 19.23 -15.58 -16.24
CA ASP A 18 20.46 -16.29 -15.87
C ASP A 18 21.58 -15.32 -15.51
N GLN A 19 21.70 -14.20 -16.24
CA GLN A 19 22.70 -13.17 -15.94
C GLN A 19 22.43 -12.46 -14.60
N PHE A 20 21.17 -12.11 -14.32
CA PHE A 20 20.78 -11.51 -13.04
C PHE A 20 21.00 -12.48 -11.87
N PHE A 21 20.57 -13.74 -12.03
CA PHE A 21 20.76 -14.75 -11.00
C PHE A 21 22.24 -15.11 -10.81
N ALA A 22 23.07 -15.07 -11.85
CA ALA A 22 24.52 -15.26 -11.73
C ALA A 22 25.18 -14.11 -10.95
N GLU A 23 24.74 -12.86 -11.13
CA GLU A 23 25.25 -11.70 -10.39
C GLU A 23 24.81 -11.72 -8.93
N ILE A 24 23.55 -12.07 -8.66
CA ILE A 24 23.04 -12.29 -7.30
C ILE A 24 23.78 -13.45 -6.63
N ASP A 25 24.03 -14.55 -7.35
CA ASP A 25 24.75 -15.71 -6.83
C ASP A 25 26.22 -15.39 -6.56
N ASP A 26 26.87 -14.58 -7.40
CA ASP A 26 28.24 -14.10 -7.17
C ASP A 26 28.32 -13.15 -5.95
N ILE A 27 27.37 -12.22 -5.79
CA ILE A 27 27.24 -11.39 -4.58
C ILE A 27 27.02 -12.29 -3.35
N CYS A 28 26.12 -13.26 -3.45
CA CYS A 28 25.83 -14.21 -2.37
C CYS A 28 27.01 -15.11 -2.02
N LYS A 29 27.80 -15.54 -3.01
CA LYS A 29 29.03 -16.33 -2.83
C LYS A 29 30.12 -15.51 -2.18
N ARG A 30 30.31 -14.26 -2.61
CA ARG A 30 31.26 -13.31 -2.00
C ARG A 30 30.90 -13.00 -0.56
N CYS A 31 29.61 -12.93 -0.25
CA CYS A 31 29.14 -12.50 1.06
C CYS A 31 28.64 -13.64 1.97
N ARG A 32 28.74 -14.92 1.55
CA ARG A 32 28.24 -16.12 2.27
C ARG A 32 26.75 -16.08 2.70
N TYR A 33 25.95 -15.12 2.25
CA TYR A 33 24.59 -14.90 2.77
C TYR A 33 23.53 -15.89 2.26
N ARG A 34 23.71 -16.52 1.09
CA ARG A 34 22.69 -17.42 0.51
C ARG A 34 22.42 -18.65 1.37
N LYS A 35 23.48 -19.31 1.87
CA LYS A 35 23.33 -20.45 2.79
C LYS A 35 22.68 -20.05 4.12
N ILE A 36 22.80 -18.80 4.54
CA ILE A 36 22.19 -18.29 5.77
C ILE A 36 20.70 -18.00 5.52
N ALA A 37 20.38 -17.30 4.42
CA ALA A 37 19.02 -16.96 4.02
C ALA A 37 18.10 -18.17 3.82
N GLU A 38 18.66 -19.24 3.23
CA GLU A 38 17.91 -20.46 2.91
C GLU A 38 17.74 -21.39 4.12
N SER A 39 18.57 -21.29 5.17
CA SER A 39 18.61 -22.28 6.26
C SER A 39 18.13 -21.80 7.63
N ARG A 40 18.14 -20.49 7.92
CA ARG A 40 17.77 -19.96 9.25
C ARG A 40 17.49 -18.46 9.24
N ASP A 41 16.76 -17.99 10.25
CA ASP A 41 16.63 -16.56 10.52
C ASP A 41 18.00 -15.93 10.85
N PRO A 42 18.25 -14.66 10.45
CA PRO A 42 19.54 -14.01 10.63
C PRO A 42 19.87 -13.90 12.13
N THR A 43 21.04 -14.40 12.51
CA THR A 43 21.53 -14.31 13.89
C THR A 43 22.20 -12.95 14.14
N PRO A 44 22.33 -12.49 15.41
CA PRO A 44 23.07 -11.27 15.73
C PRO A 44 24.51 -11.23 15.18
N ASN A 45 25.12 -12.40 14.98
CA ASN A 45 26.46 -12.51 14.41
C ASN A 45 26.46 -12.24 12.89
N ASP A 46 25.39 -12.61 12.18
CA ASP A 46 25.22 -12.32 10.74
C ASP A 46 25.02 -10.80 10.51
N LEU A 47 24.35 -10.14 11.45
CA LEU A 47 24.20 -8.67 11.48
C LEU A 47 25.52 -7.93 11.81
N SER A 48 26.44 -8.59 12.51
CA SER A 48 27.76 -8.00 12.81
C SER A 48 28.68 -8.01 11.58
N LEU A 49 28.53 -8.99 10.68
CA LEU A 49 29.27 -9.08 9.42
C LEU A 49 28.82 -8.00 8.43
N SER A 50 27.56 -7.58 8.45
CA SER A 50 27.11 -6.43 7.65
C SER A 50 27.58 -5.09 8.18
N ALA A 51 27.85 -4.97 9.49
CA ALA A 51 28.47 -3.75 10.03
C ALA A 51 29.88 -3.49 9.46
N ALA A 52 30.58 -4.53 8.96
CA ALA A 52 31.84 -4.38 8.23
C ALA A 52 31.65 -3.85 6.79
N LEU A 53 30.44 -3.95 6.24
CA LEU A 53 30.01 -3.32 5.00
C LEU A 53 29.32 -2.00 5.38
N SER A 54 30.10 -0.94 5.58
CA SER A 54 29.71 0.34 6.21
C SER A 54 28.47 1.06 5.64
N THR A 55 27.83 0.52 4.61
CA THR A 55 26.63 1.05 3.93
C THR A 55 25.36 0.22 4.17
N VAL A 56 25.46 -0.97 4.77
CA VAL A 56 24.31 -1.90 4.91
C VAL A 56 23.82 -1.93 6.36
N THR A 57 22.66 -1.31 6.61
CA THR A 57 22.00 -1.32 7.91
C THR A 57 21.28 -2.65 8.15
N LYS A 58 20.96 -2.92 9.42
CA LYS A 58 20.15 -4.08 9.84
C LYS A 58 18.83 -4.17 9.05
N ASP A 59 18.16 -3.04 8.86
CA ASP A 59 16.88 -2.96 8.15
C ASP A 59 17.02 -3.37 6.67
N HIS A 60 18.16 -3.04 6.03
CA HIS A 60 18.44 -3.45 4.64
C HIS A 60 18.57 -4.97 4.52
N LEU A 61 19.20 -5.61 5.50
CA LEU A 61 19.28 -7.07 5.53
C LEU A 61 17.92 -7.70 5.78
N GLU A 62 17.17 -7.23 6.77
CA GLU A 62 15.82 -7.76 7.06
C GLU A 62 14.90 -7.65 5.84
N TYR A 63 14.94 -6.53 5.12
CA TYR A 63 14.20 -6.35 3.87
C TYR A 63 14.67 -7.31 2.77
N PHE A 64 15.98 -7.47 2.60
CA PHE A 64 16.56 -8.41 1.63
C PHE A 64 16.16 -9.86 1.90
N PHE A 65 16.24 -10.32 3.15
CA PHE A 65 15.80 -11.67 3.55
C PHE A 65 14.29 -11.86 3.34
N CYS A 66 13.49 -10.82 3.60
CA CYS A 66 12.04 -10.84 3.33
C CYS A 66 11.73 -11.01 1.84
N VAL A 67 12.42 -10.26 0.97
CA VAL A 67 12.27 -10.38 -0.49
C VAL A 67 12.68 -11.77 -0.98
N ILE A 68 13.81 -12.31 -0.52
CA ILE A 68 14.24 -13.67 -0.90
C ILE A 68 13.22 -14.72 -0.43
N ARG A 69 12.73 -14.64 0.82
CA ARG A 69 11.71 -15.58 1.30
C ARG A 69 10.42 -15.51 0.49
N ASN A 70 9.99 -14.31 0.09
CA ASN A 70 8.80 -14.15 -0.75
C ASN A 70 9.01 -14.69 -2.16
N LEU A 71 10.22 -14.57 -2.72
CA LEU A 71 10.55 -15.09 -4.05
C LEU A 71 10.74 -16.61 -4.07
N VAL A 72 11.39 -17.17 -3.04
CA VAL A 72 11.64 -18.62 -2.91
C VAL A 72 10.39 -19.36 -2.39
N GLY A 73 9.52 -18.68 -1.64
CA GLY A 73 8.29 -19.24 -1.07
C GLY A 73 7.08 -19.24 -1.99
N GLN A 74 7.18 -18.71 -3.22
CA GLN A 74 6.13 -18.93 -4.22
C GLN A 74 6.38 -20.27 -4.92
N PRO A 75 5.46 -21.24 -4.84
CA PRO A 75 5.53 -22.41 -5.72
C PRO A 75 5.44 -21.93 -7.17
N CYS A 76 6.45 -22.27 -7.98
CA CYS A 76 6.37 -22.15 -9.43
C CYS A 76 5.32 -23.16 -9.91
N ASP A 77 4.16 -22.66 -10.33
CA ASP A 77 3.23 -23.43 -11.14
C ASP A 77 3.89 -23.66 -12.51
N ASP A 78 4.64 -24.77 -12.63
CA ASP A 78 5.14 -25.24 -13.90
C ASP A 78 3.96 -25.64 -14.79
N ILE A 79 3.86 -24.94 -15.92
CA ILE A 79 2.99 -25.24 -17.05
C ILE A 79 3.35 -26.64 -17.56
N ALA A 80 2.53 -27.64 -17.22
CA ALA A 80 2.57 -28.93 -17.89
C ALA A 80 2.16 -28.75 -19.35
N GLU A 81 3.12 -28.97 -20.26
CA GLU A 81 2.85 -29.08 -21.68
C GLU A 81 1.86 -30.24 -21.95
N GLY A 82 0.81 -29.92 -22.71
CA GLY A 82 -0.18 -30.90 -23.15
C GLY A 82 0.44 -31.94 -24.08
N GLY A 83 0.37 -33.20 -23.65
CA GLY A 83 0.41 -34.37 -24.52
C GLY A 83 -0.99 -34.95 -24.65
N ASP A 84 -1.51 -35.01 -25.88
CA ASP A 84 -2.76 -35.70 -26.20
C ASP A 84 -2.69 -37.20 -25.84
N PRO A 85 -3.79 -37.79 -25.31
CA PRO A 85 -3.86 -39.21 -25.04
C PRO A 85 -4.27 -40.01 -26.29
N GLN A 86 -3.48 -41.02 -26.65
CA GLN A 86 -3.98 -42.12 -27.48
C GLN A 86 -4.72 -43.16 -26.61
N PRO A 87 -5.81 -43.77 -27.11
CA PRO A 87 -6.54 -44.81 -26.41
C PRO A 87 -5.86 -46.16 -26.64
N ASN A 88 -5.82 -47.02 -25.62
CA ASN A 88 -5.93 -48.48 -25.77
C ASN A 88 -6.16 -49.16 -24.40
N ASP A 89 -7.19 -50.02 -24.41
CA ASP A 89 -7.34 -51.32 -23.75
C ASP A 89 -7.34 -51.46 -22.22
N LEU A 90 -8.58 -51.51 -21.72
CA LEU A 90 -9.17 -52.58 -20.92
C LEU A 90 -8.25 -53.78 -20.58
N SER A 91 -8.02 -54.00 -19.29
CA SER A 91 -8.22 -55.32 -18.68
C SER A 91 -8.45 -55.22 -17.17
N ASP A 92 -9.40 -56.04 -16.73
CA ASP A 92 -9.86 -56.26 -15.36
C ASP A 92 -8.77 -56.76 -14.41
N VAL A 93 -8.70 -56.20 -13.20
CA VAL A 93 -8.35 -56.96 -11.98
C VAL A 93 -9.13 -56.42 -10.79
N GLU A 94 -10.06 -57.25 -10.34
CA GLU A 94 -10.76 -57.28 -9.06
C GLU A 94 -9.77 -57.53 -7.90
N SER A 95 -9.77 -56.67 -6.86
CA SER A 95 -9.43 -57.00 -5.44
C SER A 95 -9.61 -55.78 -4.51
N LEU A 96 -10.51 -55.90 -3.52
CA LEU A 96 -10.66 -55.03 -2.34
C LEU A 96 -9.61 -55.38 -1.25
N PRO A 97 -9.51 -54.67 -0.10
CA PRO A 97 -9.01 -53.30 0.05
C PRO A 97 -7.84 -53.24 1.08
N PRO A 98 -7.03 -52.18 1.11
CA PRO A 98 -6.36 -51.78 2.34
C PRO A 98 -7.08 -50.56 2.94
N SER A 99 -7.67 -50.81 4.10
CA SER A 99 -7.91 -49.82 5.14
C SER A 99 -6.60 -49.11 5.48
N ASP A 100 -6.52 -47.82 5.14
CA ASP A 100 -5.79 -46.75 5.82
C ASP A 100 -5.88 -45.51 4.91
N VAL A 101 -7.04 -44.86 4.94
CA VAL A 101 -7.25 -43.58 4.26
C VAL A 101 -6.90 -42.48 5.25
N ASP A 102 -5.70 -41.93 5.11
CA ASP A 102 -5.30 -40.67 5.74
C ASP A 102 -6.39 -39.62 5.49
N HIS A 103 -7.03 -39.17 6.58
CA HIS A 103 -8.05 -38.15 6.49
C HIS A 103 -7.38 -36.82 6.12
N PRO A 104 -7.78 -36.16 5.01
CA PRO A 104 -7.24 -34.86 4.67
C PRO A 104 -7.63 -33.86 5.76
N SER A 105 -6.64 -33.40 6.52
CA SER A 105 -6.79 -32.40 7.57
C SER A 105 -7.21 -31.07 6.95
N SER A 106 -8.49 -30.69 7.06
CA SER A 106 -8.97 -29.39 6.60
C SER A 106 -8.28 -28.26 7.38
N SER A 107 -7.66 -27.30 6.68
CA SER A 107 -7.00 -26.16 7.30
C SER A 107 -7.56 -24.86 6.74
N ASN A 108 -8.19 -24.10 7.63
CA ASN A 108 -8.78 -22.77 7.48
C ASN A 108 -10.24 -22.77 6.99
N SER A 109 -11.14 -22.50 7.93
CA SER A 109 -12.57 -22.30 7.69
C SER A 109 -12.97 -20.85 7.96
N ASP A 110 -13.66 -20.23 7.01
CA ASP A 110 -14.34 -18.94 7.22
C ASP A 110 -15.74 -19.19 7.77
N VAL A 111 -16.23 -18.32 8.66
CA VAL A 111 -17.57 -18.44 9.27
C VAL A 111 -18.46 -17.30 8.83
N VAL A 112 -19.63 -17.65 8.30
CA VAL A 112 -20.69 -16.73 7.90
C VAL A 112 -21.95 -17.05 8.70
N VAL A 113 -22.71 -16.02 9.06
CA VAL A 113 -24.03 -16.20 9.69
C VAL A 113 -25.09 -16.14 8.59
N ASN A 114 -25.93 -17.16 8.50
CA ASN A 114 -27.00 -17.20 7.50
C ASN A 114 -28.18 -16.28 7.90
N ALA A 115 -29.19 -16.20 7.03
CA ALA A 115 -30.38 -15.36 7.29
C ALA A 115 -31.19 -15.83 8.51
N GLU A 116 -31.13 -17.12 8.85
CA GLU A 116 -31.78 -17.69 10.05
C GLU A 116 -30.97 -17.49 11.34
N GLY A 117 -29.78 -16.89 11.27
CA GLY A 117 -28.89 -16.67 12.42
C GLY A 117 -28.05 -17.88 12.84
N LYS A 118 -28.03 -18.95 12.04
CA LYS A 118 -27.16 -20.12 12.26
C LYS A 118 -25.77 -19.90 11.65
N TYR A 119 -24.77 -20.55 12.24
CA TYR A 119 -23.40 -20.51 11.74
C TYR A 119 -23.23 -21.48 10.59
N VAL A 120 -22.67 -20.97 9.50
CA VAL A 120 -22.30 -21.74 8.31
C VAL A 120 -20.79 -21.65 8.14
N TYR A 121 -20.15 -22.80 8.04
CA TYR A 121 -18.71 -22.94 7.97
C TYR A 121 -18.31 -23.21 6.52
N HIS A 122 -17.40 -22.40 5.98
CA HIS A 122 -16.78 -22.67 4.69
C HIS A 122 -15.62 -23.66 4.90
N VAL A 123 -15.76 -24.88 4.41
CA VAL A 123 -14.74 -25.93 4.60
C VAL A 123 -13.77 -25.91 3.43
N LYS A 124 -12.48 -25.68 3.71
CA LYS A 124 -11.42 -25.81 2.71
C LYS A 124 -10.79 -27.20 2.79
N TRP A 125 -10.98 -28.00 1.75
CA TRP A 125 -10.37 -29.31 1.63
C TRP A 125 -8.93 -29.17 1.11
N LEU A 126 -7.96 -29.77 1.81
CA LEU A 126 -6.58 -29.78 1.32
C LEU A 126 -6.49 -30.66 0.07
N GLY A 127 -5.85 -30.14 -0.99
CA GLY A 127 -5.66 -30.84 -2.26
C GLY A 127 -6.77 -30.60 -3.30
N TYR A 128 -7.81 -29.85 -2.95
CA TYR A 128 -8.85 -29.43 -3.89
C TYR A 128 -8.87 -27.91 -4.00
N ASP A 129 -8.83 -27.40 -5.23
CA ASP A 129 -8.85 -25.97 -5.52
C ASP A 129 -10.29 -25.45 -5.49
N THR A 130 -10.90 -25.48 -4.30
CA THR A 130 -12.34 -25.20 -4.14
C THR A 130 -12.58 -23.83 -3.53
N THR A 131 -11.62 -22.92 -3.67
CA THR A 131 -11.62 -21.60 -3.02
C THR A 131 -12.76 -20.68 -3.42
N SER A 132 -13.61 -21.07 -4.38
CA SER A 132 -14.71 -20.24 -4.90
C SER A 132 -16.06 -20.96 -4.98
N ASP A 133 -16.16 -22.23 -4.61
CA ASP A 133 -17.38 -22.99 -4.86
C ASP A 133 -18.43 -22.75 -3.75
N PRO A 134 -19.64 -22.29 -4.09
CA PRO A 134 -20.72 -22.04 -3.13
C PRO A 134 -21.26 -23.33 -2.47
N GLU A 135 -20.80 -24.50 -2.91
CA GLU A 135 -21.16 -25.80 -2.31
C GLU A 135 -20.34 -26.15 -1.05
N ASN A 136 -19.28 -25.40 -0.71
CA ASN A 136 -18.43 -25.69 0.46
C ASN A 136 -18.94 -25.12 1.79
N PHE A 137 -20.13 -24.54 1.78
CA PHE A 137 -20.78 -24.00 2.96
C PHE A 137 -21.57 -25.11 3.66
N VAL A 138 -21.07 -25.55 4.82
CA VAL A 138 -21.65 -26.64 5.61
C VAL A 138 -22.26 -26.06 6.88
N ASP A 139 -23.51 -26.42 7.17
CA ASP A 139 -24.20 -26.06 8.41
C ASP A 139 -23.52 -26.70 9.63
N GLU A 140 -23.58 -26.02 10.78
CA GLU A 140 -23.04 -26.51 12.05
C GLU A 140 -23.53 -27.93 12.41
N GLU A 141 -24.80 -28.23 12.14
CA GLU A 141 -25.44 -29.52 12.45
C GLU A 141 -24.84 -30.69 11.64
N ASN A 142 -24.24 -30.41 10.48
CA ASN A 142 -23.68 -31.41 9.58
C ASN A 142 -22.17 -31.62 9.78
N MET A 143 -21.52 -30.80 10.61
CA MET A 143 -20.09 -30.90 10.90
C MET A 143 -19.84 -31.90 12.04
N ASN A 144 -19.40 -33.11 11.71
CA ASN A 144 -19.12 -34.20 12.67
C ASN A 144 -17.85 -33.99 13.54
N CYS A 145 -17.46 -32.75 13.82
CA CYS A 145 -16.22 -32.40 14.54
C CYS A 145 -16.47 -31.34 15.65
N PRO A 146 -17.24 -31.67 16.72
CA PRO A 146 -17.65 -30.68 17.73
C PRO A 146 -16.49 -30.08 18.54
N GLU A 147 -15.37 -30.80 18.68
CA GLU A 147 -14.19 -30.29 19.39
C GLU A 147 -13.47 -29.19 18.60
N LEU A 148 -13.30 -29.39 17.29
CA LEU A 148 -12.66 -28.44 16.40
C LEU A 148 -13.48 -27.14 16.31
N ILE A 149 -14.80 -27.25 16.23
CA ILE A 149 -15.71 -26.10 16.24
C ILE A 149 -15.55 -25.31 17.55
N LYS A 150 -15.56 -25.99 18.70
CA LYS A 150 -15.38 -25.32 20.01
C LYS A 150 -14.04 -24.61 20.13
N GLU A 151 -12.98 -25.18 19.59
CA GLU A 151 -11.66 -24.55 19.58
C GLU A 151 -11.64 -23.33 18.66
N PHE A 152 -12.19 -23.46 17.46
CA PHE A 152 -12.33 -22.36 16.51
C PHE A 152 -13.12 -21.18 17.10
N GLU A 153 -14.27 -21.44 17.72
CA GLU A 153 -15.07 -20.41 18.38
C GLU A 153 -14.33 -19.72 19.52
N ARG A 154 -13.56 -20.48 20.31
CA ARG A 154 -12.75 -19.94 21.40
C ARG A 154 -11.68 -18.99 20.86
N GLU A 155 -11.04 -19.38 19.77
CA GLU A 155 -10.01 -18.59 19.10
C GLU A 155 -10.59 -17.32 18.45
N GLU A 156 -11.75 -17.42 17.79
CA GLU A 156 -12.46 -16.25 17.26
C GLU A 156 -12.89 -15.28 18.36
N ARG A 157 -13.41 -15.77 19.49
CA ARG A 157 -13.71 -14.92 20.66
C ARG A 157 -12.44 -14.23 21.19
N ARG A 158 -11.30 -14.94 21.22
CA ARG A 158 -10.00 -14.39 21.66
C ARG A 158 -9.55 -13.27 20.72
N LYS A 159 -9.59 -13.50 19.40
CA LYS A 159 -9.24 -12.50 18.37
C LYS A 159 -10.17 -11.29 18.44
N LYS A 160 -11.48 -11.49 18.60
CA LYS A 160 -12.45 -10.40 18.75
C LYS A 160 -12.15 -9.54 19.97
N LYS A 161 -11.83 -10.17 21.11
CA LYS A 161 -11.42 -9.46 22.35
C LYS A 161 -10.12 -8.69 22.15
N GLU A 162 -9.15 -9.26 21.44
CA GLU A 162 -7.88 -8.57 21.14
C GLU A 162 -8.08 -7.35 20.22
N ARG A 163 -8.89 -7.48 19.16
CA ARG A 163 -9.25 -6.37 18.28
C ARG A 163 -9.97 -5.26 19.05
N ALA A 164 -10.91 -5.61 19.93
CA ALA A 164 -11.59 -4.65 20.79
C ALA A 164 -10.61 -3.91 21.71
N ARG A 165 -9.66 -4.62 22.33
CA ARG A 165 -8.62 -4.01 23.19
C ARG A 165 -7.73 -3.04 22.41
N LYS A 166 -7.30 -3.41 21.20
CA LYS A 166 -6.49 -2.55 20.31
C LYS A 166 -7.25 -1.29 19.92
N LEU A 167 -8.54 -1.42 19.60
CA LEU A 167 -9.39 -0.29 19.25
C LEU A 167 -9.59 0.67 20.45
N GLU A 168 -9.77 0.12 21.64
CA GLU A 168 -9.88 0.89 22.89
C GLU A 168 -8.58 1.66 23.21
N GLU A 169 -7.42 1.01 23.06
CA GLU A 169 -6.10 1.63 23.25
C GLU A 169 -5.88 2.78 22.24
N GLN A 170 -6.26 2.57 20.98
CA GLN A 170 -6.18 3.60 19.94
C GLN A 170 -7.10 4.79 20.27
N ALA A 171 -8.31 4.54 20.76
CA ALA A 171 -9.24 5.58 21.19
C ALA A 171 -8.70 6.38 22.40
N MET A 172 -8.04 5.71 23.35
CA MET A 172 -7.40 6.37 24.49
C MET A 172 -6.25 7.28 24.04
N LEU A 173 -5.39 6.80 23.12
CA LEU A 173 -4.29 7.60 22.56
C LEU A 173 -4.80 8.81 21.77
N ALA A 174 -5.90 8.65 21.02
CA ALA A 174 -6.54 9.74 20.30
C ALA A 174 -7.09 10.82 21.26
N ARG A 175 -7.74 10.41 22.36
CA ARG A 175 -8.20 11.33 23.42
C ARG A 175 -7.05 12.08 24.06
N LYS A 176 -5.96 11.38 24.41
CA LYS A 176 -4.76 12.01 25.00
C LYS A 176 -4.13 13.04 24.07
N LYS A 177 -4.02 12.75 22.77
CA LYS A 177 -3.50 13.69 21.76
C LYS A 177 -4.42 14.91 21.62
N LYS A 178 -5.74 14.72 21.65
CA LYS A 178 -6.71 15.82 21.59
C LYS A 178 -6.57 16.75 22.79
N GLU A 179 -6.46 16.22 24.01
CA GLU A 179 -6.24 17.02 25.22
C GLU A 179 -4.92 17.77 25.20
N GLU A 180 -3.84 17.17 24.67
CA GLU A 180 -2.56 17.86 24.53
C GLU A 180 -2.63 19.01 23.51
N ALA A 181 -3.27 18.79 22.36
CA ALA A 181 -3.48 19.83 21.36
C ALA A 181 -4.31 21.00 21.92
N GLU A 182 -5.36 20.70 22.68
CA GLU A 182 -6.17 21.72 23.36
C GLU A 182 -5.35 22.51 24.39
N ARG A 183 -4.49 21.84 25.16
CA ARG A 183 -3.58 22.50 26.11
C ARG A 183 -2.59 23.43 25.39
N ARG A 184 -2.03 22.99 24.26
CA ARG A 184 -1.12 23.82 23.44
C ARG A 184 -1.84 25.03 22.85
N ALA A 185 -3.08 24.86 22.37
CA ALA A 185 -3.89 25.97 21.85
C ALA A 185 -4.18 27.02 22.93
N LYS A 186 -4.53 26.58 24.15
CA LYS A 186 -4.74 27.48 25.30
C LYS A 186 -3.47 28.23 25.70
N ALA A 187 -2.30 27.58 25.65
CA ALA A 187 -1.02 28.24 25.95
C ALA A 187 -0.68 29.33 24.92
N ILE A 188 -0.92 29.08 23.63
CA ILE A 188 -0.70 30.08 22.57
C ILE A 188 -1.66 31.27 22.75
N HIS A 189 -2.94 31.00 23.02
CA HIS A 189 -3.93 32.06 23.26
C HIS A 189 -3.56 32.95 24.46
N SER A 190 -3.02 32.35 25.53
CA SER A 190 -2.53 33.10 26.70
C SER A 190 -1.38 34.04 26.34
N CYS A 191 -0.43 33.63 25.49
CA CYS A 191 0.72 34.46 25.13
C CYS A 191 0.37 35.68 24.28
N VAL A 192 -0.67 35.59 23.43
CA VAL A 192 -1.05 36.69 22.53
C VAL A 192 -1.68 37.87 23.30
N LEU A 193 -2.38 37.59 24.40
CA LEU A 193 -3.06 38.62 25.19
C LEU A 193 -2.11 39.50 26.00
N ASP A 194 -0.94 38.99 26.41
CA ASP A 194 0.02 39.75 27.22
C ASP A 194 0.91 40.69 26.40
N THR A 195 0.96 40.55 25.07
CA THR A 195 1.81 41.38 24.20
C THR A 195 1.19 42.69 23.74
N VAL A 196 -0.10 42.93 23.97
CA VAL A 196 -0.72 44.23 23.68
C VAL A 196 -0.74 45.06 24.95
N SER A 197 0.45 45.49 25.39
CA SER A 197 0.56 46.55 26.40
C SER A 197 -0.01 47.85 25.79
N PRO A 198 -1.09 48.46 26.35
CA PRO A 198 -1.82 49.56 25.72
C PRO A 198 -1.04 50.88 25.55
N SER A 199 0.23 50.96 25.91
CA SER A 199 0.91 52.23 26.16
C SER A 199 1.65 52.85 24.97
N HIS A 200 1.87 52.17 23.84
CA HIS A 200 2.58 52.77 22.68
C HIS A 200 1.93 52.43 21.33
N ILE A 201 0.76 53.02 21.06
CA ILE A 201 0.34 53.29 19.67
C ILE A 201 1.23 54.44 19.18
N LEU A 202 2.45 54.10 18.72
CA LEU A 202 3.23 55.02 17.90
C LEU A 202 2.59 55.03 16.52
N THR A 203 1.87 56.12 16.24
CA THR A 203 1.36 56.50 14.93
C THR A 203 2.55 56.55 13.97
N PHE A 204 2.83 55.45 13.28
CA PHE A 204 3.86 55.41 12.24
C PHE A 204 3.29 56.14 11.03
N GLN A 205 3.50 57.46 10.98
CA GLN A 205 3.27 58.27 9.79
C GLN A 205 4.28 57.85 8.73
N PHE A 206 3.84 57.00 7.80
CA PHE A 206 4.58 56.67 6.60
C PHE A 206 4.43 57.84 5.62
N GLU A 207 5.35 58.80 5.69
CA GLU A 207 5.48 59.84 4.67
C GLU A 207 5.93 59.19 3.36
N SER A 208 5.03 59.21 2.38
CA SER A 208 5.29 58.72 1.02
C SER A 208 5.92 59.84 0.19
N PRO A 209 7.00 59.58 -0.58
CA PRO A 209 7.53 60.57 -1.50
C PRO A 209 6.72 60.62 -2.80
N ASP A 210 6.19 61.81 -3.09
CA ASP A 210 5.71 62.27 -4.40
C ASP A 210 6.75 62.03 -5.52
N GLN A 211 6.47 61.89 -6.82
CA GLN A 211 5.29 61.83 -7.70
C GLN A 211 5.85 61.56 -9.12
N SER A 212 5.12 60.79 -9.96
CA SER A 212 4.77 61.23 -11.33
C SER A 212 3.89 60.20 -12.05
N SER A 213 2.64 60.63 -12.34
CA SER A 213 1.78 60.36 -13.53
C SER A 213 1.72 58.93 -14.10
N THR A 214 0.57 58.28 -14.30
CA THR A 214 -0.71 58.75 -14.86
C THR A 214 -1.86 57.80 -14.51
N ASP A 215 -3.02 58.40 -14.25
CA ASP A 215 -4.40 57.96 -14.52
C ASP A 215 -4.94 56.63 -13.97
N ASN A 216 -5.86 56.82 -13.01
CA ASN A 216 -7.14 56.12 -12.80
C ASN A 216 -7.15 54.58 -12.86
N GLU A 217 -7.19 53.94 -11.67
CA GLU A 217 -8.45 53.41 -11.11
C GLU A 217 -8.30 53.04 -9.62
N ARG A 218 -8.76 53.97 -8.78
CA ARG A 218 -9.50 53.80 -7.52
C ARG A 218 -9.15 52.61 -6.59
N THR A 219 -8.02 52.73 -5.89
CA THR A 219 -7.72 51.93 -4.69
C THR A 219 -8.13 52.69 -3.44
N SER A 220 -9.19 52.24 -2.77
CA SER A 220 -9.70 52.77 -1.49
C SER A 220 -9.36 51.78 -0.37
N CYS A 221 -8.21 51.95 0.26
CA CYS A 221 -7.84 51.20 1.47
C CYS A 221 -8.66 51.73 2.66
N ARG A 222 -9.76 51.05 2.98
CA ARG A 222 -10.42 51.20 4.28
C ARG A 222 -9.75 50.26 5.28
N VAL A 223 -9.26 50.85 6.36
CA VAL A 223 -8.89 50.19 7.61
C VAL A 223 -10.09 49.38 8.08
N LEU A 224 -10.02 48.06 7.93
CA LEU A 224 -11.07 47.16 8.43
C LEU A 224 -10.72 46.73 9.85
N ASN A 225 -11.54 47.23 10.76
CA ASN A 225 -11.83 46.69 12.07
C ASN A 225 -11.91 45.16 12.00
N LEU A 226 -10.90 44.49 12.55
CA LEU A 226 -10.90 43.05 12.78
C LEU A 226 -11.66 42.76 14.07
N CYS A 227 -12.99 42.91 14.05
CA CYS A 227 -13.93 42.15 14.89
C CYS A 227 -15.36 42.69 14.72
N SER A 228 -16.30 41.75 14.67
CA SER A 228 -17.75 41.89 14.67
C SER A 228 -18.40 41.94 13.27
N SER A 229 -19.21 40.91 13.02
CA SER A 229 -20.28 40.82 12.01
C SER A 229 -19.93 40.20 10.66
N THR A 230 -19.50 38.94 10.66
CA THR A 230 -19.85 38.05 9.54
C THR A 230 -21.31 37.65 9.73
N SER A 231 -22.20 38.26 8.95
CA SER A 231 -23.51 37.71 8.65
C SER A 231 -23.29 36.41 7.89
N CYS A 232 -23.39 35.30 8.61
CA CYS A 232 -23.39 33.95 8.08
C CYS A 232 -24.63 33.78 7.20
N SER A 233 -24.43 33.78 5.88
CA SER A 233 -25.34 33.09 4.97
C SER A 233 -25.18 31.59 5.26
N GLU A 234 -26.23 31.02 5.81
CA GLU A 234 -26.41 29.60 6.13
C GLU A 234 -26.54 28.80 4.82
N ASP A 235 -25.44 28.65 4.10
CA ASP A 235 -25.27 27.46 3.28
C ASP A 235 -24.53 26.48 4.19
N GLU A 236 -25.24 25.48 4.70
CA GLU A 236 -24.69 24.35 5.45
C GLU A 236 -23.77 23.54 4.51
N ASP A 237 -22.57 24.07 4.26
CA ASP A 237 -21.45 23.32 3.74
C ASP A 237 -20.98 22.44 4.89
N ASP A 238 -21.49 21.20 4.89
CA ASP A 238 -21.08 20.09 5.74
C ASP A 238 -19.54 20.03 5.76
N GLY A 239 -18.97 20.72 6.75
CA GLY A 239 -17.54 20.92 6.87
C GLY A 239 -16.86 19.59 7.11
N ASP A 240 -16.47 18.92 6.02
CA ASP A 240 -15.59 17.76 6.07
C ASP A 240 -14.31 18.21 6.79
N PRO A 241 -14.02 17.71 8.00
CA PRO A 241 -12.83 18.07 8.76
C PRO A 241 -11.53 17.75 8.02
N TRP A 242 -11.61 17.03 6.90
CA TRP A 242 -10.52 16.69 5.99
C TRP A 242 -10.37 17.63 4.78
N GLY A 243 -11.08 18.76 4.75
CA GLY A 243 -11.12 19.76 3.66
C GLY A 243 -9.78 20.41 3.25
N GLY A 244 -8.65 20.00 3.84
CA GLY A 244 -7.31 20.40 3.40
C GLY A 244 -6.87 19.81 2.05
N PHE A 245 -7.59 18.82 1.52
CA PHE A 245 -7.30 18.21 0.21
C PHE A 245 -8.39 18.51 -0.82
N LYS A 246 -8.75 19.79 -0.99
CA LYS A 246 -9.77 20.26 -1.96
C LYS A 246 -9.53 19.81 -3.42
N TYR A 247 -8.36 19.25 -3.71
CA TYR A 247 -7.95 18.81 -5.05
C TYR A 247 -7.82 17.30 -5.19
N VAL A 248 -8.02 16.50 -4.15
CA VAL A 248 -7.88 15.03 -4.23
C VAL A 248 -9.26 14.40 -4.41
N THR A 249 -9.56 13.95 -5.62
CA THR A 249 -10.81 13.24 -5.89
C THR A 249 -10.71 11.80 -5.41
N ARG A 250 -11.82 11.26 -4.86
CA ARG A 250 -11.89 9.86 -4.36
C ARG A 250 -11.90 8.83 -5.50
N GLU A 251 -12.34 9.23 -6.68
CA GLU A 251 -12.34 8.38 -7.86
C GLU A 251 -10.88 8.09 -8.26
N SER A 252 -10.58 6.85 -8.65
CA SER A 252 -9.23 6.41 -9.04
C SER A 252 -9.20 5.96 -10.50
N ASP A 253 -10.00 6.62 -11.34
CA ASP A 253 -10.28 6.27 -12.73
C ASP A 253 -9.71 7.28 -13.73
N ALA A 254 -8.80 8.16 -13.29
CA ALA A 254 -8.30 9.22 -14.16
C ALA A 254 -7.57 8.72 -15.41
N PHE A 255 -6.88 7.58 -15.32
CA PHE A 255 -6.23 6.97 -16.48
C PHE A 255 -7.25 6.40 -17.48
N GLU A 256 -8.33 5.81 -16.97
CA GLU A 256 -9.44 5.25 -17.74
C GLU A 256 -10.24 6.35 -18.46
N LYS A 257 -10.37 7.52 -17.83
CA LYS A 257 -10.98 8.73 -18.43
C LYS A 257 -10.06 9.44 -19.44
N GLY A 258 -8.83 8.97 -19.63
CA GLY A 258 -7.88 9.53 -20.58
C GLY A 258 -7.24 10.85 -20.13
N TYR A 259 -7.28 11.17 -18.84
CA TYR A 259 -6.61 12.35 -18.31
C TYR A 259 -5.09 12.18 -18.37
N LYS A 260 -4.38 13.26 -18.70
CA LYS A 260 -2.93 13.24 -18.83
C LYS A 260 -2.29 13.43 -17.45
N ALA A 261 -1.50 12.45 -17.01
CA ALA A 261 -0.68 12.61 -15.81
C ALA A 261 0.39 13.70 -16.04
N ILE A 262 0.48 14.65 -15.12
CA ILE A 262 1.48 15.73 -15.13
C ILE A 262 2.70 15.31 -14.29
N LYS A 263 2.45 14.86 -13.06
CA LYS A 263 3.51 14.48 -12.11
C LYS A 263 2.98 13.54 -11.04
N VAL A 264 3.85 12.70 -10.51
CA VAL A 264 3.62 12.01 -9.24
C VAL A 264 4.12 12.93 -8.13
N SER A 265 3.22 13.36 -7.24
CA SER A 265 3.55 14.32 -6.18
C SER A 265 4.17 13.65 -4.96
N VAL A 266 3.62 12.50 -4.56
CA VAL A 266 4.09 11.71 -3.41
C VAL A 266 3.74 10.24 -3.61
N VAL A 267 4.60 9.33 -3.16
CA VAL A 267 4.30 7.91 -3.00
C VAL A 267 4.19 7.63 -1.50
N THR A 268 3.06 7.07 -1.07
CA THR A 268 2.73 6.85 0.35
C THR A 268 1.88 5.60 0.50
N GLU A 269 1.75 5.10 1.73
CA GLU A 269 0.72 4.12 2.06
C GLU A 269 -0.66 4.80 2.11
N HIS A 270 -1.68 4.15 1.56
CA HIS A 270 -3.04 4.64 1.57
C HIS A 270 -3.63 4.51 2.98
N PRO A 271 -4.24 5.56 3.56
CA PRO A 271 -4.59 5.60 4.98
C PRO A 271 -5.64 4.56 5.39
N VAL A 272 -6.49 4.12 4.45
CA VAL A 272 -7.58 3.16 4.72
C VAL A 272 -7.17 1.73 4.37
N THR A 273 -6.40 1.55 3.29
CA THR A 273 -6.13 0.22 2.73
C THR A 273 -4.73 -0.29 3.03
N GLY A 274 -3.80 0.57 3.50
CA GLY A 274 -2.40 0.24 3.71
C GLY A 274 -1.60 -0.05 2.43
N ALA A 275 -2.24 -0.01 1.26
CA ALA A 275 -1.58 -0.28 -0.01
C ALA A 275 -0.68 0.89 -0.41
N VAL A 276 0.45 0.61 -1.06
CA VAL A 276 1.33 1.65 -1.62
C VAL A 276 0.66 2.29 -2.83
N VAL A 277 0.41 3.60 -2.72
CA VAL A 277 -0.25 4.43 -3.72
C VAL A 277 0.61 5.67 -4.02
N GLY A 278 0.46 6.22 -5.22
CA GLY A 278 0.98 7.53 -5.57
C GLY A 278 -0.16 8.55 -5.67
N VAL A 279 0.07 9.76 -5.16
CA VAL A 279 -0.78 10.91 -5.45
C VAL A 279 -0.32 11.49 -6.78
N VAL A 280 -1.12 11.25 -7.83
CA VAL A 280 -0.82 11.68 -9.20
C VAL A 280 -1.63 12.93 -9.51
N VAL A 281 -0.97 13.96 -10.02
CA VAL A 281 -1.62 15.18 -10.52
C VAL A 281 -1.92 15.00 -12.00
N PHE A 282 -3.16 15.21 -12.39
CA PHE A 282 -3.69 15.09 -13.75
C PHE A 282 -4.12 16.45 -14.28
N LYS A 283 -4.09 16.60 -15.60
CA LYS A 283 -4.69 17.73 -16.33
C LYS A 283 -5.91 17.26 -17.12
N GLU A 284 -7.02 17.94 -16.93
CA GLU A 284 -8.23 17.71 -17.70
C GLU A 284 -8.13 18.36 -19.10
N PRO A 285 -8.42 17.65 -20.20
CA PRO A 285 -8.23 18.18 -21.55
C PRO A 285 -9.25 19.26 -21.94
N SER A 286 -10.38 19.36 -21.23
CA SER A 286 -11.47 20.29 -21.58
C SER A 286 -11.27 21.70 -21.03
N ASN A 287 -10.71 21.82 -19.82
CA ASN A 287 -10.65 23.08 -19.08
C ASN A 287 -9.25 23.40 -18.53
N ASP A 288 -8.24 22.59 -18.86
CA ASP A 288 -6.87 22.73 -18.37
C ASP A 288 -6.71 22.72 -16.84
N ARG A 289 -7.76 22.28 -16.12
CA ARG A 289 -7.78 22.22 -14.66
C ARG A 289 -6.91 21.06 -14.18
N GLU A 290 -6.12 21.34 -13.15
CA GLU A 290 -5.34 20.32 -12.46
C GLU A 290 -6.11 19.77 -11.25
N PHE A 291 -6.00 18.47 -11.06
CA PHE A 291 -6.51 17.78 -9.87
C PHE A 291 -5.61 16.60 -9.52
N ALA A 292 -5.72 16.09 -8.31
CA ALA A 292 -4.94 14.97 -7.82
C ALA A 292 -5.82 13.75 -7.52
N GLN A 293 -5.26 12.56 -7.65
CA GLN A 293 -5.91 11.30 -7.27
C GLN A 293 -4.91 10.33 -6.65
N TYR A 294 -5.39 9.50 -5.72
CA TYR A 294 -4.64 8.34 -5.25
C TYR A 294 -4.74 7.22 -6.29
N ILE A 295 -3.59 6.83 -6.85
CA ILE A 295 -3.51 5.76 -7.84
C ILE A 295 -2.56 4.69 -7.33
N SER A 296 -2.93 3.41 -7.48
CA SER A 296 -2.03 2.30 -7.11
C SER A 296 -0.72 2.37 -7.87
N LEU A 297 0.39 2.05 -7.20
CA LEU A 297 1.72 2.13 -7.80
C LEU A 297 1.83 1.32 -9.11
N ARG A 298 1.16 0.14 -9.16
CA ARG A 298 1.07 -0.70 -10.37
C ARG A 298 0.40 0.01 -11.55
N LYS A 299 -0.71 0.74 -11.31
CA LYS A 299 -1.37 1.52 -12.36
C LYS A 299 -0.47 2.67 -12.85
N ILE A 300 0.21 3.37 -11.95
CA ILE A 300 1.13 4.46 -12.34
C ILE A 300 2.27 3.91 -13.19
N GLN A 301 2.89 2.79 -12.79
CA GLN A 301 3.96 2.17 -13.57
C GLN A 301 3.52 1.78 -15.00
N LYS A 302 2.26 1.36 -15.15
CA LYS A 302 1.68 0.98 -16.44
C LYS A 302 1.37 2.20 -17.33
N HIS A 303 0.80 3.26 -16.76
CA HIS A 303 0.24 4.37 -17.53
C HIS A 303 1.08 5.66 -17.55
N ALA A 304 1.90 5.88 -16.53
CA ALA A 304 2.74 7.08 -16.35
C ALA A 304 4.14 6.72 -15.81
N PRO A 305 4.91 5.83 -16.49
CA PRO A 305 6.21 5.39 -16.01
C PRO A 305 7.26 6.51 -16.00
N GLN A 306 7.13 7.53 -16.86
CA GLN A 306 8.07 8.65 -16.95
C GLN A 306 7.94 9.56 -15.73
N GLU A 307 6.71 9.91 -15.38
CA GLU A 307 6.36 10.77 -14.25
C GLU A 307 6.76 10.10 -12.93
N LEU A 308 6.56 8.79 -12.82
CA LEU A 308 6.99 8.00 -11.67
C LEU A 308 8.52 7.99 -11.54
N ARG A 309 9.25 7.77 -12.64
CA ARG A 309 10.73 7.84 -12.63
C ARG A 309 11.20 9.23 -12.23
N GLN A 310 10.62 10.29 -12.77
CA GLN A 310 10.98 11.67 -12.42
C GLN A 310 10.77 11.96 -10.93
N TYR A 311 9.69 11.44 -10.33
CA TYR A 311 9.49 11.53 -8.89
C TYR A 311 10.64 10.88 -8.13
N PHE A 312 10.99 9.62 -8.44
CA PHE A 312 12.07 8.94 -7.75
C PHE A 312 13.44 9.57 -8.00
N VAL A 313 13.73 10.09 -9.19
CA VAL A 313 14.95 10.86 -9.46
C VAL A 313 15.03 12.09 -8.57
N ARG A 314 13.91 12.82 -8.42
CA ARG A 314 13.83 14.01 -7.56
C ARG A 314 13.95 13.68 -6.08
N VAL A 315 13.38 12.56 -5.63
CA VAL A 315 13.40 12.16 -4.22
C VAL A 315 14.70 11.45 -3.83
N SER A 316 15.37 10.78 -4.77
CA SER A 316 16.67 10.11 -4.52
C SER A 316 17.78 11.09 -4.20
N SER A 317 17.66 12.37 -4.60
CA SER A 317 18.59 13.41 -4.16
C SER A 317 18.37 13.86 -2.71
N LEU A 318 17.32 13.38 -2.04
CA LEU A 318 16.99 13.74 -0.66
C LEU A 318 17.17 12.60 0.35
N ASP A 319 17.14 11.32 -0.04
CA ASP A 319 17.19 10.23 0.93
C ASP A 319 17.69 8.89 0.33
N GLU A 320 18.64 8.22 1.01
CA GLU A 320 19.30 6.99 0.54
C GLU A 320 18.33 5.80 0.43
N LYS A 321 17.27 5.77 1.25
CA LYS A 321 16.26 4.70 1.23
C LYS A 321 15.44 4.65 -0.07
N ASN A 322 15.34 5.78 -0.78
CA ASN A 322 14.58 5.87 -2.02
C ASN A 322 15.35 5.37 -3.25
N ILE A 323 16.66 5.12 -3.11
CA ILE A 323 17.53 4.62 -4.18
C ILE A 323 17.12 3.19 -4.59
N ALA A 324 16.74 2.33 -3.64
CA ALA A 324 16.34 0.95 -3.93
C ALA A 324 15.06 0.88 -4.81
N LEU A 325 14.07 1.73 -4.54
CA LEU A 325 12.87 1.85 -5.37
C LEU A 325 13.17 2.49 -6.73
N ALA A 326 14.06 3.48 -6.77
CA ALA A 326 14.52 4.08 -8.03
C ALA A 326 15.22 3.04 -8.93
N LEU A 327 16.06 2.17 -8.35
CA LEU A 327 16.75 1.09 -9.07
C LEU A 327 15.78 0.01 -9.57
N LEU A 328 14.77 -0.38 -8.78
CA LEU A 328 13.72 -1.31 -9.22
C LEU A 328 12.90 -0.76 -10.38
N LEU A 329 12.74 0.56 -10.49
CA LEU A 329 12.01 1.20 -11.58
C LEU A 329 12.90 1.55 -12.78
N GLN A 330 14.23 1.56 -12.64
CA GLN A 330 15.17 1.82 -13.72
C GLN A 330 15.24 0.70 -14.75
N THR A 331 14.75 -0.52 -14.46
CA THR A 331 14.64 -1.56 -15.48
C THR A 331 13.79 -1.03 -16.66
N PRO A 332 14.36 -0.97 -17.87
CA PRO A 332 13.66 -0.38 -18.99
C PRO A 332 12.49 -1.29 -19.40
N ASN A 333 11.27 -0.75 -19.37
CA ASN A 333 10.20 -1.25 -20.23
C ASN A 333 10.62 -0.92 -21.67
N LYS A 334 11.41 -1.80 -22.30
CA LYS A 334 11.62 -1.74 -23.74
C LYS A 334 10.31 -2.15 -24.40
N VAL A 335 9.52 -1.15 -24.76
CA VAL A 335 8.40 -1.29 -25.69
C VAL A 335 8.99 -1.69 -27.05
N PHE A 336 8.32 -2.67 -27.65
CA PHE A 336 8.59 -3.36 -28.90
C PHE A 336 8.74 -2.46 -30.14
#